data_AF-A0A0K1YBG3-F1
#
_entry.id   AF-A0A0K1YBG3-F1
#
_cell.length_a   1.000
_cell.length_b   1.000
_cell.length_c   1.000
_cell.angle_alpha   90.00
_cell.angle_beta   90.00
_cell.angle_gamma   90.00
#
_symmetry.space_group_name_H-M   'P 1'
#
loop_
_entity.id
_entity.type
_entity.pdbx_description
1 polymer ?
#
loop_
_entity_poly.entity_id
_entity_poly.type
_entity_poly.pdbx_seq_one_letter_code
_entity_poly.pdbx_strand_id
1 'polypeptide(L)'
;MPNSLISDVELLWVVRAVAPARTRVIADPLPIDQNSAYLRLRSLAKREYLTYINHNNSDYYEWELGTYGERRVKNAREDAEIPSASETDFDAYFAGRELKRVHPRQLLTILSVDPDAWHPSTTFYEELPYARVTIRDVLHELVDIGAIELDDSEQTYRWRVTDRGSDALAAFADPEREPPEWALIT
;
A
#
# COMPACT_ATOMS: atom_id res chain seq x y z
N MET A 1 1.43 -5.19 -12.83
CA MET A 1 2.63 -4.97 -12.00
C MET A 1 2.15 -4.81 -10.57
N PRO A 2 2.80 -5.37 -9.53
CA PRO A 2 2.25 -5.22 -8.19
C PRO A 2 2.37 -3.76 -7.77
N ASN A 3 1.21 -3.10 -7.65
CA ASN A 3 1.07 -1.73 -7.16
C ASN A 3 1.46 -1.75 -5.68
N SER A 4 2.71 -1.46 -5.38
CA SER A 4 3.23 -1.30 -4.02
C SER A 4 3.93 0.05 -3.98
N LEU A 5 3.62 0.89 -2.98
CA LEU A 5 4.18 2.25 -2.86
C LEU A 5 5.71 2.28 -2.80
N ILE A 6 6.30 1.17 -2.37
CA ILE A 6 7.72 0.90 -2.52
C ILE A 6 7.90 -0.50 -3.10
N SER A 7 8.79 -0.64 -4.07
CA SER A 7 9.23 -1.93 -4.60
C SER A 7 9.99 -2.75 -3.56
N ASP A 8 10.17 -4.05 -3.81
CA ASP A 8 11.03 -4.89 -2.96
C ASP A 8 12.49 -4.39 -2.99
N VAL A 9 12.92 -3.79 -4.10
CA VAL A 9 14.26 -3.24 -4.27
C VAL A 9 14.48 -2.03 -3.39
N GLU A 10 13.54 -1.08 -3.38
CA GLU A 10 13.59 0.10 -2.52
C GLU A 10 13.60 -0.30 -1.04
N LEU A 11 12.82 -1.31 -0.65
CA LEU A 11 12.86 -1.84 0.73
C LEU A 11 14.22 -2.45 1.07
N LEU A 12 14.80 -3.30 0.20
CA LEU A 12 16.14 -3.86 0.42
C LEU A 12 17.23 -2.79 0.44
N TRP A 13 17.07 -1.74 -0.37
CA TRP A 13 17.98 -0.61 -0.44
C TRP A 13 17.98 0.20 0.87
N VAL A 14 16.82 0.46 1.44
CA VAL A 14 16.70 1.08 2.78
C VAL A 14 17.32 0.18 3.85
N VAL A 15 17.01 -1.13 3.84
CA VAL A 15 17.64 -2.08 4.78
C VAL A 15 19.16 -2.02 4.69
N ARG A 16 19.74 -1.99 3.47
CA ARG A 16 21.19 -1.88 3.28
C ARG A 16 21.80 -0.64 3.96
N ALA A 17 21.06 0.47 3.97
CA ALA A 17 21.54 1.74 4.50
C ALA A 17 21.56 1.77 6.03
N VAL A 18 20.61 1.09 6.68
CA VAL A 18 20.43 1.15 8.15
C VAL A 18 20.81 -0.14 8.88
N ALA A 19 21.07 -1.24 8.16
CA ALA A 19 21.34 -2.54 8.75
C ALA A 19 22.67 -2.59 9.55
N PRO A 20 22.73 -3.41 10.62
CA PRO A 20 21.62 -4.19 11.19
C PRO A 20 20.63 -3.30 11.95
N ALA A 21 19.33 -3.45 11.66
CA ALA A 21 18.30 -2.56 12.21
C ALA A 21 16.98 -3.25 12.54
N ARG A 22 16.25 -2.70 13.51
CA ARG A 22 14.88 -3.11 13.83
C ARG A 22 13.90 -2.65 12.76
N THR A 23 12.76 -3.32 12.63
CA THR A 23 11.70 -2.94 11.69
C THR A 23 11.30 -1.48 11.82
N ARG A 24 11.20 -0.93 13.04
CA ARG A 24 10.83 0.48 13.24
C ARG A 24 11.80 1.43 12.55
N VAL A 25 13.11 1.19 12.66
CA VAL A 25 14.14 2.04 12.05
C VAL A 25 14.11 1.93 10.52
N ILE A 26 13.87 0.72 10.00
CA ILE A 26 13.72 0.49 8.56
C ILE A 26 12.44 1.14 8.01
N ALA A 27 11.36 1.13 8.79
CA ALA A 27 10.06 1.67 8.39
C ALA A 27 9.98 3.20 8.48
N ASP A 28 10.80 3.82 9.33
CA ASP A 28 10.77 5.27 9.61
C ASP A 28 10.78 6.14 8.34
N PRO A 29 11.69 5.90 7.36
CA PRO A 29 11.71 6.71 6.14
C PRO A 29 10.74 6.20 5.05
N LEU A 30 10.00 5.11 5.29
CA LEU A 30 9.18 4.48 4.27
C LEU A 30 7.74 5.00 4.30
N PRO A 31 7.08 5.11 3.13
CA PRO A 31 5.69 5.54 3.05
C PRO A 31 4.70 4.39 3.38
N ILE A 32 5.07 3.48 4.27
CA ILE A 32 4.25 2.33 4.71
C ILE A 32 4.34 2.19 6.23
N ASP A 33 3.28 1.67 6.85
CA ASP A 33 3.28 1.44 8.29
C ASP A 33 4.26 0.32 8.71
N GLN A 34 4.63 0.34 9.99
CA GLN A 34 5.59 -0.62 10.57
C GLN A 34 5.15 -2.09 10.42
N ASN A 35 3.85 -2.39 10.46
CA ASN A 35 3.35 -3.76 10.32
C ASN A 35 3.44 -4.23 8.85
N SER A 36 3.10 -3.37 7.90
CA SER A 36 3.32 -3.63 6.47
C SER A 36 4.80 -3.85 6.16
N ALA A 37 5.69 -3.01 6.70
CA ALA A 37 7.13 -3.19 6.58
C ALA A 37 7.57 -4.55 7.18
N TYR A 38 7.11 -4.90 8.39
CA TYR A 38 7.42 -6.17 9.04
C TYR A 38 7.04 -7.39 8.17
N LEU A 39 5.80 -7.42 7.66
CA LEU A 39 5.32 -8.54 6.83
C LEU A 39 6.14 -8.72 5.57
N ARG A 40 6.55 -7.60 4.94
CA ARG A 40 7.41 -7.62 3.74
C ARG A 40 8.83 -8.07 4.06
N LEU A 41 9.42 -7.61 5.16
CA LEU A 41 10.74 -8.07 5.62
C LEU A 41 10.71 -9.58 5.90
N ARG A 42 9.68 -10.11 6.57
CA ARG A 42 9.50 -11.56 6.76
C ARG A 42 9.39 -12.32 5.43
N SER A 43 8.65 -11.79 4.47
CA SER A 43 8.50 -12.39 3.14
C SER A 43 9.82 -12.41 2.36
N LEU A 44 10.61 -11.33 2.43
CA LEU A 44 11.94 -11.25 1.81
C LEU A 44 12.96 -12.19 2.47
N ALA A 45 12.90 -12.34 3.79
CA ALA A 45 13.74 -13.30 4.51
C ALA A 45 13.44 -14.76 4.15
N LYS A 46 12.16 -15.13 3.97
CA LYS A 46 11.78 -16.46 3.46
C LYS A 46 12.33 -16.76 2.07
N ARG A 47 12.57 -15.72 1.28
CA ARG A 47 13.16 -15.77 -0.07
C ARG A 47 14.68 -15.54 -0.06
N GLU A 48 15.32 -15.57 1.11
CA GLU A 48 16.77 -15.43 1.30
C GLU A 48 17.38 -14.09 0.85
N TYR A 49 16.54 -13.05 0.64
CA TYR A 49 17.03 -11.69 0.39
C TYR A 49 17.47 -10.98 1.67
N LEU A 50 16.94 -11.39 2.83
CA LEU A 50 17.25 -10.85 4.14
C LEU A 50 17.63 -11.97 5.11
N THR A 51 18.53 -11.65 6.04
CA THR A 51 18.75 -12.43 7.25
C THR A 51 18.24 -11.64 8.46
N TYR A 52 18.03 -12.33 9.57
CA TYR A 52 17.60 -11.69 10.80
C TYR A 52 18.16 -12.37 12.04
N ILE A 53 18.42 -11.56 13.07
CA ILE A 53 18.77 -12.02 14.41
C ILE A 53 17.52 -11.88 15.28
N ASN A 54 17.09 -12.99 15.90
CA ASN A 54 16.03 -12.97 16.89
C ASN A 54 16.62 -12.73 18.29
N HIS A 55 16.24 -11.62 18.91
CA HIS A 55 16.61 -11.33 20.29
C HIS A 55 15.54 -11.88 21.23
N ASN A 56 15.69 -13.15 21.61
CA ASN A 56 14.74 -13.91 22.43
C ASN A 56 14.31 -13.24 23.75
N ASN A 57 15.06 -12.26 24.25
CA ASN A 57 14.77 -11.53 25.49
C ASN A 57 13.93 -10.25 25.28
N SER A 58 13.61 -9.88 24.04
CA SER A 58 13.00 -8.58 23.74
C SER A 58 11.98 -8.61 22.60
N ASP A 59 11.58 -9.80 22.14
CA ASP A 59 10.56 -10.02 21.10
C ASP A 59 10.72 -9.14 19.85
N TYR A 60 11.95 -8.91 19.41
CA TYR A 60 12.23 -8.15 18.18
C TYR A 60 13.28 -8.83 17.30
N TYR A 61 13.20 -8.49 16.01
CA TYR A 61 14.14 -8.90 14.98
C TYR A 61 15.01 -7.72 14.56
N GLU A 62 16.32 -7.96 14.43
CA GLU A 62 17.23 -7.11 13.68
C GLU A 62 17.45 -7.70 12.30
N TRP A 63 17.33 -6.87 11.28
CA TRP A 63 17.36 -7.26 9.88
C TRP A 63 18.62 -6.76 9.21
N GLU A 64 19.15 -7.57 8.30
CA GLU A 64 20.28 -7.24 7.44
C GLU A 64 20.08 -7.92 6.07
N LEU A 65 20.85 -7.50 5.08
CA LEU A 65 20.79 -8.13 3.76
C LEU A 65 21.44 -9.53 3.78
N GLY A 66 20.73 -10.49 3.20
CA GLY A 66 21.35 -11.76 2.81
C GLY A 66 22.12 -11.64 1.50
N THR A 67 22.84 -12.68 1.12
CA THR A 67 23.65 -12.72 -0.13
C THR A 67 22.85 -12.37 -1.39
N TYR A 68 21.60 -12.81 -1.49
CA TYR A 68 20.74 -12.46 -2.64
C TYR A 68 20.24 -11.01 -2.57
N GLY A 69 19.98 -10.49 -1.36
CA GLY A 69 19.65 -9.09 -1.12
C GLY A 69 20.75 -8.16 -1.61
N GLU A 70 21.99 -8.42 -1.16
CA GLU A 70 23.16 -7.64 -1.56
C GLU A 70 23.33 -7.62 -3.08
N ARG A 71 23.20 -8.79 -3.73
CA ARG A 71 23.28 -8.88 -5.19
C ARG A 71 22.17 -8.10 -5.88
N ARG A 72 20.93 -8.19 -5.41
CA ARG A 72 19.79 -7.50 -6.04
C ARG A 72 19.92 -5.98 -5.92
N VAL A 73 20.33 -5.45 -4.77
CA VAL A 73 20.55 -4.02 -4.57
C VAL A 73 21.73 -3.52 -5.39
N LYS A 74 22.81 -4.32 -5.49
CA LYS A 74 23.95 -3.99 -6.36
C LYS A 74 23.52 -3.88 -7.83
N ASN A 75 22.83 -4.89 -8.36
CA ASN A 75 22.35 -4.88 -9.75
C ASN A 75 21.38 -3.71 -9.98
N ALA A 76 20.43 -3.47 -9.07
CA ALA A 76 19.50 -2.35 -9.15
C ALA A 76 20.21 -0.99 -9.31
N ARG A 77 21.33 -0.81 -8.60
CA ARG A 77 22.13 0.41 -8.69
C ARG A 77 22.84 0.51 -10.04
N GLU A 78 23.41 -0.60 -10.53
CA GLU A 78 24.06 -0.65 -11.85
C GLU A 78 23.07 -0.36 -12.98
N ASP A 79 21.83 -0.83 -12.83
CA ASP A 79 20.71 -0.59 -13.75
C ASP A 79 20.02 0.78 -13.53
N ALA A 80 20.52 1.60 -12.61
CA ALA A 80 19.97 2.90 -12.23
C ALA A 80 18.49 2.88 -11.76
N GLU A 81 18.00 1.73 -11.26
CA GLU A 81 16.68 1.62 -10.62
C GLU A 81 16.61 2.38 -9.29
N ILE A 82 17.75 2.47 -8.58
CA ILE A 82 17.89 3.15 -7.29
C ILE A 82 19.19 3.96 -7.22
N PRO A 83 19.22 5.10 -6.51
CA PRO A 83 20.44 5.87 -6.28
C PRO A 83 21.35 5.24 -5.22
N SER A 84 22.52 5.86 -4.97
CA SER A 84 23.42 5.44 -3.90
C SER A 84 22.80 5.71 -2.53
N ALA A 85 22.75 4.71 -1.65
CA ALA A 85 22.20 4.85 -0.30
C ALA A 85 22.88 5.95 0.52
N SER A 86 24.21 6.06 0.42
CA SER A 86 25.01 7.02 1.20
C SER A 86 24.83 8.48 0.79
N GLU A 87 24.19 8.72 -0.35
CA GLU A 87 23.99 10.05 -0.94
C GLU A 87 22.50 10.41 -1.01
N THR A 88 21.62 9.55 -0.49
CA THR A 88 20.18 9.74 -0.60
C THR A 88 19.59 10.08 0.76
N ASP A 89 18.86 11.19 0.80
CA ASP A 89 17.87 11.46 1.83
C ASP A 89 16.60 10.64 1.51
N PHE A 90 16.36 9.59 2.30
CA PHE A 90 15.22 8.71 2.09
C PHE A 90 13.88 9.39 2.36
N ASP A 91 13.82 10.30 3.33
CA ASP A 91 12.59 11.04 3.66
C ASP A 91 12.21 11.91 2.46
N ALA A 92 13.18 12.59 1.85
CA ALA A 92 12.97 13.36 0.63
C ALA A 92 12.63 12.46 -0.59
N TYR A 93 13.26 11.29 -0.71
CA TYR A 93 13.04 10.36 -1.83
C TYR A 93 11.62 9.76 -1.83
N PHE A 94 11.09 9.46 -0.64
CA PHE A 94 9.75 8.90 -0.45
C PHE A 94 8.68 9.95 -0.15
N ALA A 95 9.05 11.23 -0.02
CA ALA A 95 8.11 12.32 0.22
C ALA A 95 6.96 12.32 -0.80
N GLY A 96 5.73 12.45 -0.29
CA GLY A 96 4.52 12.47 -1.11
C GLY A 96 4.06 11.09 -1.62
N ARG A 97 4.76 10.00 -1.27
CA ARG A 97 4.34 8.61 -1.57
C ARG A 97 3.56 7.95 -0.43
N GLU A 98 3.30 8.66 0.66
CA GLU A 98 2.56 8.16 1.83
C GLU A 98 1.22 7.54 1.41
N LEU A 99 0.80 6.47 2.12
CA LEU A 99 -0.60 6.01 2.14
C LEU A 99 -1.47 7.12 2.75
N LYS A 100 -1.74 8.18 1.98
CA LYS A 100 -2.98 8.94 2.18
C LYS A 100 -4.11 7.91 2.14
N ARG A 101 -5.09 8.04 3.02
CA ARG A 101 -6.22 7.12 3.13
C ARG A 101 -6.71 6.71 1.73
N VAL A 102 -7.15 5.46 1.56
CA VAL A 102 -7.72 5.00 0.28
C VAL A 102 -8.74 6.04 -0.16
N HIS A 103 -8.46 6.74 -1.25
CA HIS A 103 -9.29 7.86 -1.63
C HIS A 103 -10.64 7.32 -2.12
N PRO A 104 -11.80 7.78 -1.60
CA PRO A 104 -13.12 7.23 -1.97
C PRO A 104 -13.34 7.17 -3.49
N ARG A 105 -12.90 8.21 -4.22
CA ARG A 105 -12.87 8.24 -5.70
C ARG A 105 -12.23 7.01 -6.34
N GLN A 106 -11.14 6.47 -5.81
CA GLN A 106 -10.47 5.29 -6.39
C GLN A 106 -11.39 4.07 -6.33
N LEU A 107 -12.02 3.83 -5.18
CA LEU A 107 -12.95 2.72 -4.98
C LEU A 107 -14.20 2.86 -5.85
N LEU A 108 -14.77 4.07 -5.90
CA LEU A 108 -15.93 4.36 -6.76
C LEU A 108 -15.60 4.16 -8.24
N THR A 109 -14.40 4.56 -8.69
CA THR A 109 -13.95 4.38 -10.07
C THR A 109 -13.90 2.90 -10.45
N ILE A 110 -13.39 2.03 -9.56
CA ILE A 110 -13.32 0.58 -9.78
C ILE A 110 -14.73 0.00 -9.92
N LEU A 111 -15.64 0.37 -9.01
CA LEU A 111 -17.02 -0.12 -9.03
C LEU A 111 -17.81 0.38 -10.25
N SER A 112 -17.55 1.61 -10.71
CA SER A 112 -18.24 2.20 -11.85
C SER A 112 -17.78 1.70 -13.21
N VAL A 113 -16.79 0.78 -13.28
CA VAL A 113 -16.46 0.07 -14.54
C VAL A 113 -17.65 -0.73 -15.05
N ASP A 114 -18.40 -1.34 -14.13
CA ASP A 114 -19.68 -1.99 -14.38
C ASP A 114 -20.63 -1.67 -13.21
N PRO A 115 -21.40 -0.57 -13.29
CA PRO A 115 -22.21 -0.05 -12.19
C PRO A 115 -23.31 -1.00 -11.71
N ASP A 116 -23.80 -1.87 -12.60
CA ASP A 116 -24.88 -2.81 -12.29
C ASP A 116 -24.36 -4.11 -11.65
N ALA A 117 -23.04 -4.34 -11.69
CA ALA A 117 -22.42 -5.56 -11.19
C ALA A 117 -22.03 -5.50 -9.71
N TRP A 118 -22.08 -6.67 -9.07
CA TRP A 118 -21.53 -6.89 -7.73
C TRP A 118 -20.07 -7.33 -7.84
N HIS A 119 -19.16 -6.52 -7.30
CA HIS A 119 -17.71 -6.73 -7.37
C HIS A 119 -17.21 -7.40 -6.09
N PRO A 120 -16.47 -8.53 -6.16
CA PRO A 120 -15.89 -9.14 -4.98
C PRO A 120 -14.78 -8.26 -4.38
N SER A 121 -14.56 -8.39 -3.08
CA SER A 121 -13.48 -7.66 -2.37
C SER A 121 -12.09 -7.85 -2.99
N THR A 122 -11.86 -8.97 -3.69
CA THR A 122 -10.60 -9.26 -4.39
C THR A 122 -10.28 -8.25 -5.49
N THR A 123 -11.29 -7.67 -6.15
CA THR A 123 -11.11 -6.64 -7.19
C THR A 123 -10.25 -5.49 -6.68
N PHE A 124 -10.53 -4.98 -5.48
CA PHE A 124 -9.75 -3.88 -4.90
C PHE A 124 -8.35 -4.28 -4.47
N TYR A 125 -8.19 -5.50 -3.96
CA TYR A 125 -6.91 -5.97 -3.40
C TYR A 125 -5.85 -6.22 -4.47
N GLU A 126 -6.28 -6.46 -5.70
CA GLU A 126 -5.40 -6.64 -6.85
C GLU A 126 -5.06 -5.31 -7.53
N GLU A 127 -5.98 -4.35 -7.50
CA GLU A 127 -5.83 -3.06 -8.19
C GLU A 127 -5.16 -1.97 -7.33
N LEU A 128 -5.38 -1.97 -6.02
CA LEU A 128 -4.97 -0.86 -5.17
C LEU A 128 -3.79 -1.20 -4.24
N PRO A 129 -2.82 -0.28 -4.08
CA PRO A 129 -1.60 -0.48 -3.28
C PRO A 129 -1.79 -0.33 -1.77
N TYR A 130 -2.96 -0.69 -1.21
CA TYR A 130 -3.26 -0.49 0.21
C TYR A 130 -3.47 -1.82 0.96
N ALA A 131 -3.30 -1.79 2.27
CA ALA A 131 -3.63 -2.93 3.11
C ALA A 131 -5.13 -3.27 2.99
N ARG A 132 -5.46 -4.57 3.00
CA ARG A 132 -6.85 -5.06 2.85
C ARG A 132 -7.80 -4.46 3.90
N VAL A 133 -7.31 -4.27 5.12
CA VAL A 133 -8.07 -3.65 6.22
C VAL A 133 -8.40 -2.20 5.90
N THR A 134 -7.43 -1.41 5.44
CA THR A 134 -7.63 -0.01 5.05
C THR A 134 -8.64 0.13 3.91
N ILE A 135 -8.57 -0.74 2.90
CA ILE A 135 -9.57 -0.77 1.81
C ILE A 135 -10.95 -1.09 2.37
N ARG A 136 -11.06 -2.10 3.24
CA ARG A 136 -12.33 -2.51 3.83
C ARG A 136 -12.94 -1.43 4.71
N ASP A 137 -12.13 -0.76 5.51
CA ASP A 137 -12.59 0.34 6.38
C ASP A 137 -13.25 1.44 5.55
N VAL A 138 -12.59 1.87 4.45
CA VAL A 138 -13.17 2.89 3.56
C VAL A 138 -14.39 2.38 2.81
N LEU A 139 -14.43 1.10 2.41
CA LEU A 139 -15.63 0.51 1.80
C LEU A 139 -16.82 0.53 2.78
N HIS A 140 -16.62 0.21 4.05
CA HIS A 140 -17.70 0.29 5.04
C HIS A 140 -18.16 1.74 5.29
N GLU A 141 -17.25 2.70 5.34
CA GLU A 141 -17.61 4.12 5.42
C GLU A 141 -18.44 4.57 4.20
N LEU A 142 -18.10 4.08 3.00
CA LEU A 142 -18.87 4.34 1.78
C LEU A 142 -20.27 3.71 1.81
N VAL A 143 -20.44 2.57 2.49
CA VAL A 143 -21.75 1.97 2.76
C VAL A 143 -22.55 2.84 3.72
N ASP A 144 -21.94 3.28 4.83
CA ASP A 144 -22.61 4.08 5.86
C ASP A 144 -23.18 5.40 5.31
N ILE A 145 -22.50 6.00 4.32
CA ILE A 145 -22.94 7.23 3.64
C ILE A 145 -23.83 6.98 2.41
N GLY A 146 -24.13 5.71 2.11
CA GLY A 146 -25.00 5.27 1.01
C GLY A 146 -24.42 5.43 -0.39
N ALA A 147 -23.10 5.57 -0.54
CA ALA A 147 -22.44 5.70 -1.83
C ALA A 147 -22.22 4.33 -2.52
N ILE A 148 -22.16 3.26 -1.74
CA ILE A 148 -22.08 1.88 -2.23
C ILE A 148 -22.99 0.97 -1.40
N GLU A 149 -23.30 -0.20 -1.90
CA GLU A 149 -23.99 -1.28 -1.20
C GLU A 149 -23.05 -2.44 -0.92
N LEU A 150 -23.35 -3.19 0.14
CA LEU A 150 -22.64 -4.41 0.55
C LEU A 150 -23.61 -5.59 0.51
N ASP A 151 -23.18 -6.67 -0.15
CA ASP A 151 -23.75 -8.01 0.00
C ASP A 151 -22.77 -8.85 0.82
N ASP A 152 -23.20 -9.19 2.04
CA ASP A 152 -22.49 -10.01 3.02
C ASP A 152 -23.09 -11.42 3.18
N SER A 153 -24.02 -11.80 2.30
CA SER A 153 -24.71 -13.10 2.37
C SER A 153 -23.81 -14.29 2.00
N GLU A 154 -22.74 -14.03 1.26
CA GLU A 154 -21.75 -15.01 0.84
C GLU A 154 -20.46 -14.97 1.69
N GLN A 155 -19.60 -15.98 1.51
CA GLN A 155 -18.31 -16.05 2.19
C GLN A 155 -17.35 -14.91 1.80
N THR A 156 -17.58 -14.26 0.66
CA THR A 156 -16.80 -13.10 0.19
C THR A 156 -17.71 -11.90 0.06
N TYR A 157 -17.37 -10.79 0.73
CA TYR A 157 -18.09 -9.53 0.59
C TYR A 157 -18.05 -9.04 -0.85
N ARG A 158 -19.23 -8.66 -1.35
CA ARG A 158 -19.41 -8.06 -2.67
C ARG A 158 -19.95 -6.64 -2.53
N TRP A 159 -19.55 -5.79 -3.45
CA TRP A 159 -19.77 -4.36 -3.38
C TRP A 159 -20.34 -3.84 -4.70
N ARG A 160 -21.25 -2.88 -4.64
CA ARG A 160 -21.84 -2.26 -5.83
C ARG A 160 -21.98 -0.76 -5.61
N VAL A 161 -21.74 0.03 -6.65
CA VAL A 161 -21.94 1.49 -6.56
C VAL A 161 -23.43 1.83 -6.61
N THR A 162 -23.87 2.82 -5.83
CA THR A 162 -25.25 3.34 -5.92
C THR A 162 -25.35 4.51 -6.90
N ASP A 163 -26.56 4.98 -7.18
CA ASP A 163 -26.78 6.25 -7.89
C ASP A 163 -26.03 7.40 -7.22
N ARG A 164 -26.05 7.45 -5.88
CA ARG A 164 -25.34 8.47 -5.09
C ARG A 164 -23.82 8.38 -5.28
N GLY A 165 -23.26 7.18 -5.30
CA GLY A 165 -21.84 6.97 -5.58
C GLY A 165 -21.46 7.35 -7.01
N SER A 166 -22.31 7.01 -7.98
CA SER A 166 -22.13 7.35 -9.38
C SER A 166 -22.21 8.86 -9.63
N ASP A 167 -23.17 9.54 -8.99
CA ASP A 167 -23.30 11.01 -9.03
C ASP A 167 -22.07 11.71 -8.44
N ALA A 168 -21.55 11.20 -7.31
CA ALA A 168 -20.32 11.71 -6.71
C ALA A 168 -19.12 11.51 -7.65
N LEU A 169 -19.04 10.38 -8.34
CA LEU A 169 -17.98 10.12 -9.33
C LEU A 169 -18.10 11.06 -10.53
N ALA A 170 -19.31 11.30 -11.03
CA ALA A 170 -19.57 12.22 -12.13
C ALA A 170 -19.16 13.66 -11.80
N ALA A 171 -19.36 14.10 -10.56
CA ALA A 171 -18.90 15.42 -10.10
C ALA A 171 -17.37 15.59 -10.18
N PHE A 172 -16.57 14.52 -10.05
CA PHE A 172 -15.11 14.62 -10.26
C PHE A 172 -14.71 14.84 -11.72
N ALA A 173 -15.60 14.55 -12.68
CA ALA A 173 -15.34 14.71 -14.11
C ALA A 173 -15.87 16.04 -14.67
N ASP A 174 -16.71 16.74 -13.91
CA ASP A 174 -17.34 18.01 -14.31
C ASP A 174 -16.64 19.19 -13.60
N PRO A 175 -15.90 20.05 -14.32
CA PRO A 175 -15.20 21.20 -13.73
C PRO A 175 -16.13 22.22 -13.07
N GLU A 176 -17.41 22.23 -13.40
CA GLU A 176 -18.40 23.17 -12.86
C GLU A 176 -19.13 22.62 -11.63
N ARG A 177 -18.88 21.35 -11.26
CA ARG A 177 -19.58 20.66 -10.18
C ARG A 177 -18.61 20.21 -9.09
N GLU A 178 -18.81 20.72 -7.88
CA GLU A 178 -18.00 20.28 -6.74
C GLU A 178 -18.41 18.86 -6.28
N PRO A 179 -17.45 17.93 -6.10
CA PRO A 179 -17.72 16.66 -5.46
C PRO A 179 -18.17 16.86 -4.01
N PRO A 180 -19.01 15.97 -3.46
CA PRO A 180 -19.44 16.09 -2.08
C PRO A 180 -18.24 15.99 -1.12
N GLU A 181 -18.30 16.72 0.01
CA GLU A 181 -17.18 16.82 0.97
C GLU A 181 -16.60 15.46 1.41
N TRP A 182 -17.47 14.46 1.61
CA TRP A 182 -17.04 13.12 2.00
C TRP A 182 -16.18 12.42 0.93
N ALA A 183 -16.36 12.78 -0.34
CA ALA A 183 -15.58 12.24 -1.44
C ALA A 183 -14.21 12.92 -1.58
N LEU A 184 -14.01 14.07 -0.92
CA LEU A 184 -12.78 14.86 -0.92
C LEU A 184 -11.84 14.53 0.25
N ILE A 185 -12.24 13.64 1.16
CA ILE A 185 -11.45 13.28 2.34
C ILE A 185 -10.17 12.55 1.90
N THR A 186 -9.00 13.10 2.29
CA THR A 186 -7.65 12.60 2.00
C THR A 186 -6.96 12.07 3.25
#